data_AF-A0A2E2U4B4-F1
#
_entry.id   AF-A0A2E2U4B4-F1
#
_cell.length_a   1.000
_cell.length_b   1.000
_cell.length_c   1.000
_cell.angle_alpha   90.00
_cell.angle_beta   90.00
_cell.angle_gamma   90.00
#
_symmetry.space_group_name_H-M   'P 1'
#
loop_
_entity.id
_entity.type
_entity.pdbx_description
1 polymer ?
#
loop_
_entity_poly.entity_id
_entity_poly.type
_entity_poly.pdbx_seq_one_letter_code
_entity_poly.pdbx_strand_id
1 'polypeptide(L)' 'MSLSDPLGDMLTRIRNGQMRGKESVLMPASRFRGNVLDVLQREGYIKGFKKLE' A
#
# COMPACT_ATOMS: atom_id res chain seq x y z
N MET A 1 12.97 -10.30 -13.62
CA MET A 1 11.80 -10.72 -12.82
C MET A 1 10.60 -9.95 -13.33
N SER A 2 9.65 -10.62 -13.99
CA SER A 2 8.39 -9.97 -14.35
C SER A 2 7.57 -9.78 -13.08
N LEU A 3 7.10 -8.56 -12.85
CA LEU A 3 6.22 -8.23 -11.73
C LEU A 3 4.83 -8.79 -12.05
N SER A 4 4.61 -10.08 -11.76
CA SER A 4 3.36 -10.77 -12.11
C SER A 4 2.16 -10.31 -11.27
N ASP A 5 2.40 -9.72 -10.11
CA ASP A 5 1.33 -9.19 -9.24
C ASP A 5 1.72 -7.86 -8.56
N PRO A 6 1.40 -6.72 -9.20
CA PRO A 6 1.62 -5.40 -8.62
C PRO A 6 0.78 -5.11 -7.36
N LEU A 7 -0.30 -5.84 -7.10
CA LEU A 7 -1.14 -5.65 -5.92
C LEU A 7 -0.61 -6.47 -4.74
N GLY A 8 -0.27 -7.74 -4.96
CA GLY A 8 0.37 -8.59 -3.97
C GLY A 8 1.71 -8.02 -3.49
N ASP A 9 2.50 -7.41 -4.38
CA ASP A 9 3.71 -6.68 -3.98
C ASP A 9 3.39 -5.51 -3.03
N MET A 10 2.35 -4.73 -3.33
CA MET A 10 1.91 -3.62 -2.47
C MET A 10 1.51 -4.10 -1.06
N LEU A 11 0.66 -5.13 -0.99
CA LEU A 11 0.20 -5.66 0.30
C LEU A 11 1.37 -6.25 1.11
N THR A 12 2.28 -6.93 0.42
CA THR A 12 3.52 -7.46 1.02
C THR A 12 4.39 -6.35 1.61
N ARG A 13 4.53 -5.22 0.90
CA ARG A 13 5.27 -4.04 1.41
C ARG A 13 4.63 -3.45 2.65
N ILE A 14 3.30 -3.33 2.69
CA ILE A 14 2.56 -2.82 3.86
C ILE A 14 2.81 -3.74 5.06
N ARG A 15 2.60 -5.05 4.90
CA ARG A 15 2.85 -6.06 5.95
C ARG A 15 4.30 -5.97 6.46
N ASN A 16 5.27 -5.94 5.56
CA ASN A 16 6.69 -5.87 5.94
C ASN A 16 7.04 -4.56 6.65
N GLY A 17 6.45 -3.43 6.23
CA GLY A 17 6.59 -2.15 6.93
C GLY A 17 6.07 -2.22 8.36
N GLN A 18 4.85 -2.75 8.53
CA GLN A 18 4.24 -2.92 9.85
C GLN A 18 5.04 -3.86 10.75
N MET A 19 5.50 -5.02 10.24
CA MET A 19 6.33 -5.95 11.02
C MET A 19 7.67 -5.34 11.46
N ARG A 20 8.17 -4.33 10.74
CA ARG A 20 9.41 -3.61 11.06
C ARG A 20 9.17 -2.32 11.85
N GLY A 21 7.92 -2.04 12.27
CA GLY A 21 7.57 -0.86 13.03
C GLY A 21 7.68 0.46 12.25
N LYS A 22 7.61 0.41 10.92
CA LYS A 22 7.62 1.63 10.09
C LYS A 22 6.27 2.33 10.18
N GLU A 23 6.28 3.65 10.38
CA GLU A 23 5.05 4.46 10.39
C GLU A 23 4.43 4.61 9.00
N SER A 24 5.24 4.56 7.94
CA SER A 24 4.78 4.68 6.55
C SER A 24 5.65 3.85 5.59
N VAL A 25 5.09 3.54 4.42
CA VAL A 25 5.76 2.83 3.33
C VAL A 25 5.55 3.54 2.00
N LEU A 26 6.61 3.62 1.20
CA LEU A 26 6.60 4.21 -0.14
C LEU A 26 6.49 3.11 -1.20
N MET A 27 5.68 3.36 -2.22
CA MET A 27 5.47 2.46 -3.35
C MET A 27 5.01 3.26 -4.60
N PRO A 28 5.17 2.71 -5.81
CA PRO A 28 4.72 3.38 -7.02
C PRO A 28 3.21 3.61 -7.02
N ALA A 29 2.78 4.80 -7.41
CA ALA A 29 1.37 5.13 -7.48
C ALA A 29 0.69 4.45 -8.68
N SER A 30 -0.55 4.02 -8.48
CA SER A 30 -1.44 3.51 -9.53
C SER A 30 -2.88 3.82 -9.13
N ARG A 31 -3.75 4.06 -10.13
CA ARG A 31 -5.19 4.28 -9.88
C ARG A 31 -5.81 3.08 -9.13
N PHE A 32 -5.47 1.86 -9.55
CA PHE A 32 -5.99 0.65 -8.92
C PHE A 32 -5.53 0.49 -7.46
N ARG A 33 -4.25 0.76 -7.19
CA ARG A 33 -3.71 0.77 -5.82
C ARG A 33 -4.39 1.82 -4.94
N GLY A 34 -4.66 3.01 -5.50
CA GLY A 34 -5.41 4.07 -4.81
C GLY A 34 -6.80 3.61 -4.37
N ASN A 35 -7.56 2.97 -5.25
CA ASN A 35 -8.89 2.46 -4.92
C ASN A 35 -8.84 1.40 -3.81
N VAL A 36 -7.84 0.52 -3.81
CA VAL A 36 -7.67 -0.47 -2.74
C VAL A 36 -7.30 0.21 -1.42
N LEU A 37 -6.38 1.17 -1.44
CA LEU A 37 -5.99 1.93 -0.25
C LEU A 37 -7.16 2.74 0.34
N ASP A 38 -8.06 3.25 -0.51
CA ASP A 38 -9.28 3.93 -0.09
C ASP A 38 -10.22 2.99 0.69
N VAL A 39 -10.43 1.77 0.18
CA VAL A 39 -11.18 0.74 0.93
C VAL A 39 -10.47 0.39 2.24
N LEU A 40 -9.16 0.17 2.22
CA LEU A 40 -8.40 -0.14 3.45
C LEU A 40 -8.49 0.99 4.48
N GLN A 41 -8.56 2.25 4.05
CA GLN A 41 -8.75 3.39 4.93
C GLN A 41 -10.19 3.42 5.49
N ARG A 42 -11.19 3.22 4.63
CA ARG A 42 -12.61 3.21 5.03
C ARG A 42 -12.93 2.12 6.05
N GLU A 43 -12.37 0.93 5.86
CA GLU A 43 -12.53 -0.20 6.78
C GLU A 43 -11.62 -0.08 8.03
N GLY A 44 -10.79 0.97 8.13
CA GLY A 44 -9.97 1.27 9.31
C GLY A 44 -8.67 0.46 9.43
N TYR A 45 -8.24 -0.25 8.38
CA TYR A 45 -6.97 -1.00 8.39
C TYR A 45 -5.74 -0.10 8.31
N ILE A 46 -5.86 1.07 7.67
CA ILE A 46 -4.80 2.08 7.59
C ILE A 46 -5.32 3.44 8.04
N LYS A 47 -4.44 4.26 8.63
CA LYS A 47 -4.79 5.63 9.05
C LYS A 47 -5.04 6.56 7.85
N GLY A 48 -4.31 6.32 6.75
CA GLY A 48 -4.47 7.06 5.51
C GLY A 48 -3.28 6.88 4.58
N PHE A 49 -3.40 7.45 3.39
CA PHE A 49 -2.35 7.46 2.39
C PHE A 49 -2.34 8.80 1.65
N LYS A 50 -1.21 9.15 1.06
CA LYS A 50 -1.07 10.35 0.23
C LYS A 50 -0.30 9.99 -1.03
N LYS A 51 -0.74 10.54 -2.17
CA LYS A 51 0.03 10.48 -3.41
C LYS A 51 1.08 11.59 -3.35
N LEU A 52 2.36 11.20 -3.44
CA LEU A 52 3.45 12.12 -3.67
C LEU A 52 3.56 12.29 -5.20
N GLU A 53 3.53 13.53 -5.67
CA GLU A 53 3.79 13.89 -7.07
C GLU A 53 5.28 13.88 -7.37
#